data_AF-A0A2D3UQT2-F1
#
_entry.id   AF-A0A2D3UQT2-F1
#
_cell.length_a   1.000
_cell.length_b   1.000
_cell.length_c   1.000
_cell.angle_alpha   90.00
_cell.angle_beta   90.00
_cell.angle_gamma   90.00
#
_symmetry.space_group_name_H-M   'P 1'
#
loop_
_entity.id
_entity.type
_entity.pdbx_description
1 polymer ?
#
loop_
_entity_poly.entity_id
_entity_poly.type
_entity_poly.pdbx_seq_one_letter_code
_entity_poly.pdbx_strand_id
1 'polypeptide(L)'
;MRAAQNTSRNPIGSCQGPVHDLRWIRDFTGGPFSLEQEFNEFILNLANGTPQVIRETLEESFRMRVGNRIVFTHADLSPRNIIVRDGRICALLDWEYSGWYPEYWEYIKFFDRPTGCKGWYDLAMEIFETRYPSELLSHQAAIRWQRP
;
A
#
# COMPACT_ATOMS: atom_id res chain seq x y z
N MET A 1 -3.31 -1.31 14.47
CA MET A 1 -3.26 0.16 14.33
C MET A 1 -4.68 0.65 14.02
N ARG A 2 -5.26 1.57 14.79
CA ARG A 2 -6.61 2.11 14.49
C ARG A 2 -6.47 3.18 13.41
N ALA A 3 -7.15 3.02 12.28
CA ALA A 3 -7.15 4.01 11.21
C ALA A 3 -7.76 5.34 11.69
N ALA A 4 -7.03 6.44 11.53
CA ALA A 4 -7.61 7.76 11.71
C ALA A 4 -8.67 7.98 10.61
N GLN A 5 -9.91 8.23 11.01
CA GLN A 5 -11.00 8.45 10.06
C GLN A 5 -10.86 9.82 9.39
N ASN A 6 -10.99 9.81 8.07
CA ASN A 6 -10.91 11.00 7.26
C ASN A 6 -12.26 11.73 7.26
N THR A 7 -12.33 12.89 7.90
CA THR A 7 -13.53 13.76 7.94
C THR A 7 -13.60 14.74 6.76
N SER A 8 -12.51 14.90 6.00
CA SER A 8 -12.44 15.61 4.73
C SER A 8 -12.30 14.59 3.59
N ARG A 9 -12.85 14.81 2.40
CA ARG A 9 -12.55 13.97 1.22
C ARG A 9 -11.12 14.28 0.74
N ASN A 10 -10.09 13.85 1.49
CA ASN A 10 -8.72 14.01 1.01
C ASN A 10 -8.53 13.13 -0.24
N PRO A 11 -7.96 13.67 -1.32
CA PRO A 11 -7.65 12.87 -2.49
C PRO A 11 -6.61 11.81 -2.14
N ILE A 12 -6.60 10.70 -2.89
CA ILE A 12 -5.61 9.64 -2.75
C ILE A 12 -4.27 10.16 -3.26
N GLY A 13 -3.26 10.15 -2.39
CA GLY A 13 -1.98 10.76 -2.65
C GLY A 13 -1.07 10.79 -1.43
N SER A 14 0.21 11.11 -1.65
CA SER A 14 1.17 11.27 -0.56
C SER A 14 0.90 12.57 0.23
N CYS A 15 1.57 12.74 1.36
CA CYS A 15 1.62 14.02 2.09
C CYS A 15 2.14 15.19 1.24
N GLN A 16 2.82 14.90 0.13
CA GLN A 16 3.41 15.89 -0.78
C GLN A 16 2.56 16.12 -2.05
N GLY A 17 1.36 15.53 -2.12
CA GLY A 17 0.43 15.68 -3.24
C GLY A 17 0.24 14.36 -3.98
N PRO A 18 0.87 14.13 -5.14
CA PRO A 18 0.73 12.88 -5.88
C PRO A 18 1.08 11.65 -5.04
N VAL A 19 0.51 10.50 -5.42
CA VAL A 19 0.97 9.19 -4.91
C VAL A 19 2.46 9.07 -5.13
N HIS A 20 3.17 8.57 -4.12
CA HIS A 20 4.57 8.20 -4.20
C HIS A 20 4.70 6.76 -3.73
N ASP A 21 4.88 5.82 -4.66
CA ASP A 21 4.84 4.38 -4.41
C ASP A 21 6.15 3.71 -4.80
N LEU A 22 7.00 3.44 -3.81
CA LEU A 22 8.21 2.64 -3.98
C LEU A 22 7.86 1.18 -4.18
N ARG A 23 8.24 0.61 -5.33
CA ARG A 23 8.15 -0.82 -5.63
C ARG A 23 9.51 -1.37 -6.00
N TRP A 24 9.96 -2.35 -5.23
CA TRP A 24 11.29 -2.95 -5.33
C TRP A 24 12.43 -1.92 -5.12
N ILE A 25 12.89 -1.23 -6.16
CA ILE A 25 13.93 -0.18 -6.10
C ILE A 25 13.55 1.10 -6.86
N ARG A 26 12.28 1.22 -7.28
CA ARG A 26 11.82 2.32 -8.13
C ARG A 26 10.60 3.01 -7.54
N ASP A 27 10.64 4.34 -7.59
CA ASP A 27 9.53 5.18 -7.22
C ASP A 27 8.60 5.41 -8.42
N PHE A 28 7.31 5.26 -8.17
CA PHE A 28 6.27 5.59 -9.13
C PHE A 28 5.41 6.72 -8.58
N THR A 29 5.15 7.72 -9.43
CA THR A 29 4.37 8.90 -9.07
C THR A 29 3.15 9.03 -9.97
N GLY A 30 2.00 9.38 -9.38
CA GLY A 30 0.76 9.58 -10.12
C GLY A 30 -0.30 10.31 -9.29
N GLY A 31 -1.27 10.93 -9.97
CA GLY A 31 -2.33 11.68 -9.29
C GLY A 31 -1.88 13.05 -8.77
N PRO A 32 -2.43 13.55 -7.63
CA PRO A 32 -3.34 12.86 -6.71
C PRO A 32 -4.68 12.51 -7.36
N PHE A 33 -5.35 11.49 -6.84
CA PHE A 33 -6.58 10.94 -7.42
C PHE A 33 -7.79 11.29 -6.56
N SER A 34 -8.87 11.75 -7.17
CA SER A 34 -10.09 12.08 -6.43
C SER A 34 -10.97 10.84 -6.23
N LEU A 35 -10.82 9.85 -7.11
CA LEU A 35 -11.57 8.60 -7.08
C LEU A 35 -10.62 7.41 -6.97
N GLU A 36 -11.03 6.41 -6.19
CA GLU A 36 -10.30 5.15 -6.07
C GLU A 36 -10.18 4.42 -7.42
N GLN A 37 -11.13 4.60 -8.32
CA GLN A 37 -11.03 4.06 -9.68
C GLN A 37 -9.81 4.60 -10.44
N GLU A 38 -9.55 5.91 -10.38
CA GLU A 38 -8.40 6.53 -11.05
C GLU A 38 -7.08 6.02 -10.47
N PHE A 39 -7.05 5.84 -9.14
CA PHE A 39 -5.92 5.22 -8.45
C PHE A 39 -5.71 3.77 -8.90
N ASN A 40 -6.77 2.96 -8.97
CA ASN A 40 -6.71 1.57 -9.41
C ASN A 40 -6.19 1.46 -10.86
N GLU A 41 -6.65 2.33 -11.76
CA GLU A 41 -6.16 2.43 -13.13
C GLU A 41 -4.67 2.79 -13.18
N PHE A 42 -4.21 3.72 -12.33
CA PHE A 42 -2.79 4.01 -12.18
C PHE A 42 -1.99 2.76 -11.78
N ILE A 43 -2.42 2.00 -10.77
CA ILE A 43 -1.73 0.77 -10.35
C ILE A 43 -1.68 -0.29 -11.46
N LEU A 44 -2.78 -0.47 -12.20
CA LEU A 44 -2.84 -1.41 -13.33
C LEU A 44 -1.89 -1.00 -14.45
N ASN A 45 -1.76 0.30 -14.72
CA ASN A 45 -0.85 0.84 -15.73
C ASN A 45 0.63 0.61 -15.37
N LEU A 46 0.98 0.55 -14.08
CA LEU A 46 2.33 0.17 -13.66
C LEU A 46 2.65 -1.28 -14.08
N ALA A 47 1.65 -2.15 -14.15
CA ALA A 47 1.78 -3.57 -14.49
C ALA A 47 1.53 -3.86 -15.98
N ASN A 48 1.84 -2.94 -16.89
CA ASN A 48 1.60 -3.10 -18.35
C ASN A 48 2.34 -4.28 -19.00
N GLY A 49 3.37 -4.84 -18.34
CA GLY A 49 4.05 -6.06 -18.79
C GLY A 49 3.33 -7.37 -18.46
N THR A 50 2.17 -7.32 -17.81
CA THR A 50 1.41 -8.49 -17.37
C THR A 50 0.81 -9.26 -18.54
N PRO A 51 0.98 -10.61 -18.61
CA PRO A 51 0.29 -11.45 -19.60
C PRO A 51 -1.22 -11.23 -19.60
N GLN A 52 -1.85 -11.21 -20.78
CA GLN A 52 -3.26 -10.83 -20.95
C GLN A 52 -4.21 -11.55 -19.99
N VAL A 53 -4.10 -12.88 -19.85
CA VAL A 53 -4.97 -13.66 -18.94
C VAL A 53 -4.86 -13.21 -17.47
N ILE A 54 -3.66 -12.84 -17.03
CA ILE A 54 -3.42 -12.33 -15.68
C ILE A 54 -3.93 -10.89 -15.58
N ARG A 55 -3.71 -10.08 -16.63
CA ARG A 55 -4.17 -8.69 -16.68
C ARG A 55 -5.68 -8.59 -16.58
N GLU A 56 -6.44 -9.40 -17.32
CA GLU A 56 -7.91 -9.43 -17.27
C GLU A 56 -8.40 -9.77 -15.84
N THR A 57 -7.76 -10.74 -15.20
CA THR A 57 -8.05 -11.12 -13.80
C THR A 57 -7.74 -9.98 -12.82
N LEU A 58 -6.62 -9.28 -13.01
CA LEU A 58 -6.27 -8.10 -12.21
C LEU A 58 -7.27 -6.97 -12.44
N GLU A 59 -7.64 -6.67 -13.67
CA GLU A 59 -8.60 -5.63 -13.99
C GLU A 59 -9.95 -5.91 -13.33
N GLU A 60 -10.47 -7.13 -13.40
CA GLU A 60 -11.70 -7.53 -12.70
C GLU A 60 -11.58 -7.34 -11.19
N SER A 61 -10.48 -7.83 -10.61
CA SER A 61 -10.18 -7.71 -9.19
C SER A 61 -10.13 -6.24 -8.72
N PHE A 62 -9.49 -5.35 -9.48
CA PHE A 62 -9.40 -3.92 -9.16
C PHE A 62 -10.70 -3.17 -9.41
N ARG A 63 -11.51 -3.54 -10.43
CA ARG A 63 -12.85 -2.95 -10.66
C ARG A 63 -13.80 -3.23 -9.50
N MET A 64 -13.68 -4.39 -8.87
CA MET A 64 -14.48 -4.76 -7.69
C MET A 64 -14.03 -4.05 -6.39
N ARG A 65 -12.90 -3.34 -6.42
CA ARG A 65 -12.29 -2.68 -5.25
C ARG A 65 -12.46 -1.17 -5.31
N VAL A 66 -13.71 -0.75 -5.21
CA VAL A 66 -14.08 0.66 -5.07
C VAL A 66 -14.87 0.85 -3.78
N GLY A 67 -14.74 2.04 -3.19
CA GLY A 67 -15.47 2.40 -1.97
C GLY A 67 -14.73 2.01 -0.68
N ASN A 68 -13.43 1.73 -0.77
CA ASN A 68 -12.61 1.58 0.42
C ASN A 68 -12.53 2.91 1.17
N ARG A 69 -12.42 2.84 2.49
CA ARG A 69 -12.14 4.04 3.29
C ARG A 69 -10.75 4.55 2.92
N ILE A 70 -10.64 5.86 2.71
CA ILE A 70 -9.35 6.51 2.51
C ILE A 70 -8.82 6.94 3.88
N VAL A 71 -7.65 6.43 4.25
CA VAL A 71 -7.07 6.57 5.58
C VAL A 71 -5.61 6.99 5.49
N PHE A 72 -5.11 7.62 6.56
CA PHE A 72 -3.71 7.94 6.65
C PHE A 72 -2.87 6.68 6.81
N THR A 73 -1.87 6.53 5.95
CA THR A 73 -1.05 5.32 5.78
C THR A 73 0.42 5.73 5.77
N HIS A 74 1.29 4.95 6.42
CA HIS A 74 2.73 5.16 6.41
C HIS A 74 3.37 4.66 5.11
N ALA A 75 2.87 3.54 4.58
CA ALA A 75 3.31 2.91 3.32
C ALA A 75 4.79 2.45 3.29
N ASP A 76 5.49 2.47 4.42
CA ASP A 76 6.85 1.95 4.58
C ASP A 76 7.10 1.43 6.01
N LEU A 77 6.06 0.83 6.60
CA LEU A 77 6.17 0.26 7.93
C LEU A 77 7.05 -1.00 7.89
N SER A 78 8.24 -0.89 8.48
CA SER A 78 9.23 -1.95 8.56
C SER A 78 10.04 -1.81 9.85
N PRO A 79 10.74 -2.87 10.33
CA PRO A 79 11.45 -2.81 11.61
C PRO A 79 12.49 -1.69 11.69
N ARG A 80 13.14 -1.34 10.57
CA ARG A 80 14.13 -0.26 10.49
C ARG A 80 13.54 1.13 10.77
N ASN A 81 12.23 1.27 10.59
CA ASN A 81 11.51 2.54 10.73
C ASN A 81 10.77 2.67 12.07
N ILE A 82 11.04 1.78 13.04
CA ILE A 82 10.38 1.78 14.35
C ILE A 82 11.43 1.90 15.45
N ILE A 83 11.34 2.97 16.25
CA ILE A 83 12.15 3.11 17.47
C ILE A 83 11.39 2.49 18.63
N VAL A 84 12.02 1.52 19.31
CA VAL A 84 11.47 0.88 20.51
C VAL A 84 12.38 1.18 21.70
N ARG A 85 11.78 1.58 22.83
CA ARG A 85 12.47 1.73 24.11
C ARG A 85 11.61 1.10 25.21
N ASP A 86 12.21 0.29 26.06
CA ASP A 86 11.54 -0.35 27.20
C ASP A 86 10.24 -1.09 26.80
N GLY A 87 10.28 -1.79 25.66
CA GLY A 87 9.16 -2.56 25.13
C GLY A 87 8.01 -1.73 24.53
N ARG A 88 8.19 -0.41 24.38
CA ARG A 88 7.18 0.49 23.80
C ARG A 88 7.70 1.13 22.51
N ILE A 89 6.80 1.31 21.55
CA ILE A 89 7.07 2.10 20.35
C ILE A 89 7.20 3.57 20.77
N CYS A 90 8.36 4.17 20.52
CA CYS A 90 8.66 5.56 20.82
C CYS A 90 8.51 6.48 19.61
N ALA A 91 8.79 5.97 18.41
CA ALA A 91 8.66 6.73 17.18
C ALA A 91 8.49 5.82 15.97
N LEU A 92 7.84 6.36 14.95
CA LEU A 92 7.89 5.88 13.57
C LEU A 92 8.71 6.88 12.75
N LEU A 93 9.60 6.37 11.92
CA LEU A 93 10.51 7.14 11.08
C LEU A 93 10.14 6.96 9.60
N ASP A 94 10.73 7.79 8.75
CA ASP A 94 10.72 7.60 7.29
C ASP A 94 9.32 7.69 6.64
N TRP A 95 8.73 8.90 6.77
CA TRP A 95 7.37 9.20 6.31
C TRP A 95 7.29 9.57 4.83
N GLU A 96 8.32 9.35 4.02
CA GLU A 96 8.42 9.88 2.65
C GLU A 96 7.33 9.36 1.69
N TYR A 97 6.83 8.14 1.94
CA TYR A 97 5.76 7.49 1.18
C TYR A 97 4.38 7.64 1.83
N SER A 98 4.30 8.28 2.99
CA SER A 98 3.07 8.41 3.75
C SER A 98 2.05 9.30 3.05
N GLY A 99 0.78 9.06 3.33
CA GLY A 99 -0.31 9.80 2.69
C GLY A 99 -1.68 9.21 2.95
N TRP A 100 -2.64 9.63 2.12
CA TRP A 100 -4.02 9.17 2.16
C TRP A 100 -4.23 8.11 1.08
N TYR A 101 -4.49 6.88 1.51
CA TYR A 101 -4.62 5.73 0.63
C TYR A 101 -5.81 4.85 1.03
N PRO A 102 -6.29 3.95 0.15
CA PRO A 102 -7.27 2.95 0.54
C PRO A 102 -6.83 2.16 1.78
N GLU A 103 -7.77 1.80 2.65
CA GLU A 103 -7.49 1.15 3.96
C GLU A 103 -6.69 -0.15 3.89
N TYR A 104 -6.68 -0.83 2.74
CA TYR A 104 -5.85 -2.02 2.52
C TYR A 104 -4.38 -1.71 2.26
N TRP A 105 -4.02 -0.45 1.99
CA TRP A 105 -2.70 -0.07 1.47
C TRP A 105 -1.57 -0.37 2.45
N GLU A 106 -1.73 -0.06 3.74
CA GLU A 106 -0.72 -0.40 4.75
C GLU A 106 -0.51 -1.93 4.83
N TYR A 107 -1.60 -2.69 4.77
CA TYR A 107 -1.55 -4.16 4.84
C TYR A 107 -0.72 -4.73 3.69
N ILE A 108 -0.95 -4.30 2.45
CA ILE A 108 -0.20 -4.83 1.32
C ILE A 108 1.26 -4.35 1.31
N LYS A 109 1.51 -3.08 1.66
CA LYS A 109 2.87 -2.52 1.67
C LYS A 109 3.74 -3.14 2.78
N PHE A 110 3.14 -3.55 3.89
CA PHE A 110 3.82 -4.27 4.97
C PHE A 110 4.54 -5.54 4.50
N PHE A 111 3.97 -6.26 3.52
CA PHE A 111 4.59 -7.46 2.93
C PHE A 111 5.53 -7.16 1.75
N ASP A 112 5.47 -5.95 1.19
CA ASP A 112 6.35 -5.51 0.10
C ASP A 112 7.71 -5.03 0.63
N ARG A 113 7.79 -4.57 1.88
CA ARG A 113 9.03 -4.06 2.48
C ARG A 113 9.95 -5.20 2.92
N PRO A 114 11.11 -5.41 2.27
CA PRO A 114 12.04 -6.47 2.65
C PRO A 114 12.64 -6.19 4.03
N THR A 115 12.80 -7.24 4.81
CA THR A 115 13.43 -7.16 6.12
C THR A 115 14.14 -8.47 6.48
N GLY A 116 15.26 -8.35 7.18
CA GLY A 116 15.98 -9.49 7.77
C GLY A 116 15.44 -9.91 9.15
N CYS A 117 14.45 -9.18 9.68
CA CYS A 117 13.84 -9.48 10.99
C CYS A 117 12.96 -10.73 10.89
N LYS A 118 13.41 -11.82 11.51
CA LYS A 118 12.66 -13.09 11.55
C LYS A 118 11.34 -12.91 12.27
N GLY A 119 10.27 -13.46 11.70
CA GLY A 119 8.92 -13.40 12.27
C GLY A 119 8.18 -12.08 12.06
N TRP A 120 8.79 -11.09 11.38
CA TRP A 120 8.15 -9.79 11.13
C TRP A 120 6.78 -9.93 10.45
N TYR A 121 6.71 -10.74 9.39
CA TYR A 121 5.47 -10.89 8.63
C TYR A 121 4.39 -11.65 9.41
N ASP A 122 4.77 -12.50 10.36
CA ASP A 122 3.83 -13.24 11.20
C ASP A 122 3.08 -12.30 12.16
N LEU A 123 3.71 -11.16 12.53
CA LEU A 123 3.08 -10.12 13.34
C LEU A 123 1.92 -9.42 12.63
N ALA A 124 1.76 -9.59 11.31
CA ALA A 124 0.61 -9.03 10.59
C ALA A 124 -0.72 -9.48 11.21
N MET A 125 -0.77 -10.68 11.79
CA MET A 125 -1.96 -11.21 12.46
C MET A 125 -2.34 -10.43 13.74
N GLU A 126 -1.37 -9.75 14.36
CA GLU A 126 -1.54 -8.96 15.58
C GLU A 126 -1.66 -7.46 15.30
N ILE A 127 -0.93 -6.97 14.29
CA ILE A 127 -0.86 -5.54 13.93
C ILE A 127 -2.15 -5.06 13.25
N PHE A 128 -2.69 -5.88 12.35
CA PHE A 128 -3.82 -5.52 11.49
C PHE A 128 -5.12 -6.15 11.99
N GLU A 129 -6.07 -5.29 12.37
CA GLU A 129 -7.41 -5.69 12.79
C GLU A 129 -8.22 -6.26 11.62
N THR A 130 -8.12 -5.63 10.46
CA THR A 130 -8.72 -6.08 9.20
C THR A 130 -7.62 -6.54 8.25
N ARG A 131 -7.87 -7.65 7.55
CA ARG A 131 -6.91 -8.27 6.62
C ARG A 131 -7.45 -8.19 5.20
N TYR A 132 -6.54 -8.02 4.25
CA TYR A 132 -6.87 -7.83 2.83
C TYR A 132 -6.13 -8.86 1.96
N PRO A 133 -6.42 -10.17 2.11
CA PRO A 133 -5.68 -11.23 1.43
C PRO A 133 -5.85 -11.17 -0.09
N SER A 134 -7.03 -10.76 -0.58
CA SER A 134 -7.27 -10.67 -2.02
C SER A 134 -6.44 -9.54 -2.64
N GLU A 135 -6.37 -8.40 -1.95
CA GLU A 135 -5.64 -7.19 -2.33
C GLU A 135 -4.14 -7.48 -2.33
N LEU A 136 -3.66 -8.19 -1.31
CA LEU A 136 -2.28 -8.66 -1.23
C LEU A 136 -1.93 -9.56 -2.42
N LEU A 137 -2.77 -10.53 -2.74
CA LEU A 137 -2.54 -11.43 -3.88
C LEU A 137 -2.50 -10.67 -5.21
N SER A 138 -3.43 -9.75 -5.44
CA SER A 138 -3.44 -8.93 -6.66
C SER A 138 -2.25 -7.98 -6.72
N HIS A 139 -1.84 -7.40 -5.60
CA HIS A 139 -0.65 -6.55 -5.52
C HIS A 139 0.62 -7.33 -5.87
N GLN A 140 0.81 -8.52 -5.29
CA GLN A 140 1.94 -9.38 -5.59
C GLN A 140 1.94 -9.87 -7.05
N ALA A 141 0.77 -10.22 -7.59
CA ALA A 141 0.62 -10.57 -8.99
C ALA A 141 0.98 -9.39 -9.92
N ALA A 142 0.58 -8.16 -9.57
CA ALA A 142 0.97 -6.96 -10.31
C ALA A 142 2.49 -6.72 -10.24
N ILE A 143 3.10 -6.79 -9.06
CA ILE A 143 4.56 -6.60 -8.87
C ILE A 143 5.36 -7.61 -9.69
N ARG A 144 4.93 -8.88 -9.74
CA ARG A 144 5.65 -9.94 -10.47
C ARG A 144 5.92 -9.58 -11.95
N TRP A 145 5.02 -8.84 -12.57
CA TRP A 145 5.09 -8.49 -14.00
C TRP A 145 5.39 -7.01 -14.26
N GLN A 146 5.70 -6.26 -13.20
CA GLN A 146 6.33 -4.95 -13.32
C GLN A 146 7.77 -5.16 -13.76
N ARG A 147 8.00 -5.02 -15.07
CA ARG A 147 9.36 -5.08 -15.63
C ARG A 147 10.17 -3.86 -15.17
N PRO A 148 11.49 -3.99 -14.98
CA PRO A 148 12.38 -2.85 -15.07
C PRO A 148 12.35 -2.21 -16.47
#